data_AF-A0AA39IY05-F1
#
_entry.id   AF-A0AA39IY05-F1
#
_cell.length_a   1.000
_cell.length_b   1.000
_cell.length_c   1.000
_cell.angle_alpha   90.00
_cell.angle_beta   90.00
_cell.angle_gamma   90.00
#
_symmetry.space_group_name_H-M   'P 1'
#
loop_
_entity.id
_entity.type
_entity.pdbx_description
1 polymer ?
#
loop_
_entity_poly.entity_id
_entity_poly.type
_entity_poly.pdbx_seq_one_letter_code
_entity_poly.pdbx_strand_id
1 'polypeptide(L)'
;MDNPCLAHLPPSQRGAGSSKANMDTSKEPLFGFLPRKVTYEHDVNPFTKQPHSEQLHSAQYKKILASREKLPVSEEGFEFCCP
;
A
#
# COMPACT_ATOMS: atom_id res chain seq x y z
N MET A 1 8.81 23.16 -9.63
CA MET A 1 7.47 22.62 -9.35
C MET A 1 7.41 22.34 -7.86
N ASP A 2 6.55 23.04 -7.15
CA ASP A 2 6.32 22.83 -5.72
C ASP A 2 5.52 21.53 -5.50
N ASN A 3 5.90 20.73 -4.50
CA ASN A 3 5.18 19.52 -4.16
C ASN A 3 3.77 19.91 -3.63
N PRO A 4 2.67 19.50 -4.31
CA PRO A 4 1.31 19.86 -3.91
C PRO A 4 0.95 19.38 -2.50
N CYS A 5 1.59 18.32 -2.02
CA CYS A 5 1.38 17.81 -0.66
C CYS A 5 1.92 18.75 0.42
N LEU A 6 2.80 19.70 0.10
CA LEU A 6 3.37 20.68 1.05
C LEU A 6 2.72 22.07 0.92
N ALA A 7 1.63 22.18 0.15
CA ALA A 7 0.95 23.44 -0.13
C ALA A 7 0.29 24.10 1.10
N HIS A 8 0.01 23.32 2.14
CA HIS A 8 -0.57 23.81 3.39
C HIS A 8 0.50 24.38 4.35
N LEU A 9 1.78 24.13 4.08
CA LEU A 9 2.87 24.67 4.89
C LEU A 9 3.19 26.11 4.45
N PRO A 10 3.56 26.98 5.41
CA PRO A 10 3.99 28.33 5.10
C PRO A 10 5.20 28.33 4.16
N PRO A 11 5.36 29.34 3.29
CA PRO A 11 6.39 29.36 2.25
C PRO A 11 7.82 29.13 2.76
N SER A 12 8.14 29.56 3.98
CA SER A 12 9.45 29.35 4.63
C SER A 12 9.78 27.89 4.96
N GLN A 13 8.77 27.02 4.98
CA GLN A 13 8.90 25.58 5.21
C GLN A 13 8.75 24.77 3.91
N ARG A 14 8.39 25.42 2.80
CA ARG A 14 8.26 24.81 1.48
C ARG A 14 9.62 24.84 0.77
N GLY A 15 10.54 24.01 1.23
CA GLY A 15 11.88 23.87 0.67
C GLY A 15 12.95 24.56 1.51
N ALA A 16 13.57 23.80 2.41
CA ALA A 16 14.76 24.22 3.13
C ALA A 16 16.00 23.58 2.50
N GLY A 17 17.03 24.41 2.32
CA GLY A 17 18.21 24.15 1.51
C GLY A 17 19.04 22.93 1.92
N SER A 18 19.74 22.40 0.92
CA SER A 18 20.85 21.47 1.11
C SER A 18 21.96 22.18 1.91
N SER A 19 22.03 21.88 3.20
CA SER A 19 23.24 22.08 3.98
C SER A 19 23.51 20.80 4.75
N LYS A 20 24.67 20.19 4.50
CA LYS A 20 25.21 19.05 5.24
C LYS A 20 25.21 19.36 6.74
N ALA A 21 24.13 19.01 7.42
CA ALA A 21 24.08 18.93 8.87
C ALA A 21 24.23 17.45 9.22
N ASN A 22 25.05 17.14 10.23
CA ASN A 22 25.03 15.85 10.89
C ASN A 22 23.59 15.58 11.35
N MET A 23 22.84 14.81 10.56
CA MET A 23 21.44 14.52 10.83
C MET A 23 21.40 13.48 11.92
N ASP A 24 21.02 13.92 13.11
CA ASP A 24 20.42 13.05 14.11
C ASP A 24 19.24 12.36 13.44
N THR A 25 19.43 11.08 13.10
CA THR A 25 18.43 10.28 12.39
C THR A 25 17.16 10.14 13.22
N SER A 26 17.17 10.45 14.53
CA SER A 26 15.97 10.46 15.39
C SER A 26 14.88 11.44 14.96
N LYS A 27 15.22 12.44 14.13
CA LYS A 27 14.29 13.44 13.59
C LYS A 27 13.76 13.07 12.20
N GLU A 28 14.24 11.98 11.62
CA GLU A 28 13.74 11.50 10.33
C GLU A 28 12.31 10.97 10.50
N PRO A 29 11.35 11.36 9.62
CA PRO A 29 9.96 10.88 9.71
C PRO A 29 9.82 9.36 9.67
N LEU A 30 10.80 8.66 9.10
CA LEU A 30 10.86 7.21 8.99
C LEU A 30 11.73 6.56 10.07
N PHE A 31 12.25 7.32 11.03
CA PHE A 31 13.04 6.78 12.12
C PHE A 31 12.20 5.87 13.01
N GLY A 32 12.67 4.63 13.20
CA GLY A 32 11.91 3.60 13.91
C GLY A 32 10.81 2.93 13.07
N PHE A 33 10.67 3.30 11.79
CA PHE A 33 9.80 2.57 10.87
C PHE A 33 10.45 1.23 10.52
N LEU A 34 9.97 0.17 11.16
CA LEU A 34 10.29 -1.20 10.76
C LEU A 34 9.31 -1.63 9.68
N PRO A 35 9.76 -1.92 8.45
CA PRO A 35 8.90 -2.47 7.42
C PRO A 35 8.24 -3.74 7.96
N ARG A 36 6.91 -3.71 8.12
CA ARG A 36 6.16 -4.90 8.49
C ARG A 36 6.28 -5.87 7.32
N LYS A 37 6.90 -7.04 7.54
CA LYS A 37 6.78 -8.15 6.61
C LYS A 37 5.32 -8.61 6.65
N VAL A 38 4.51 -8.07 5.75
CA VAL A 38 3.15 -8.55 5.54
C VAL A 38 3.29 -9.80 4.68
N THR A 39 3.23 -10.98 5.31
CA THR A 39 3.03 -12.20 4.55
C THR A 39 1.60 -12.15 4.03
N TYR A 40 1.46 -12.02 2.70
CA TYR A 40 0.16 -12.14 2.04
C TYR A 40 -0.22 -13.61 2.06
N GLU A 41 -0.76 -14.07 3.18
CA GLU A 41 -1.33 -15.42 3.30
C GLU A 41 -2.61 -15.45 2.44
N HIS A 42 -2.45 -15.69 1.13
CA HIS A 42 -3.54 -15.73 0.16
C HIS A 42 -4.62 -16.78 0.51
N ASP A 43 -4.27 -17.75 1.35
CA ASP A 43 -5.21 -18.80 1.74
C ASP A 43 -6.15 -18.37 2.87
N VAL A 44 -5.94 -17.21 3.53
CA VAL A 44 -6.84 -16.72 4.60
C VAL A 44 -7.73 -15.60 4.10
N ASN A 45 -9.03 -15.71 4.35
CA ASN A 45 -10.01 -14.70 4.01
C ASN A 45 -9.83 -13.46 4.92
N PRO A 46 -9.58 -12.26 4.35
CA PRO A 46 -9.31 -11.07 5.14
C PRO A 46 -10.54 -10.54 5.91
N PHE A 47 -11.75 -10.93 5.54
CA PHE A 47 -13.00 -10.50 6.18
C PHE A 47 -13.39 -11.42 7.35
N THR A 48 -13.26 -12.73 7.17
CA THR A 48 -13.65 -13.72 8.19
C THR A 48 -12.47 -14.23 9.02
N LYS A 49 -11.24 -13.95 8.60
CA LYS A 49 -9.99 -14.42 9.22
C LYS A 49 -9.86 -15.95 9.28
N GLN A 50 -10.62 -16.66 8.44
CA GLN A 50 -10.59 -18.11 8.32
C GLN A 50 -9.92 -18.51 7.00
N PRO A 51 -9.27 -19.67 6.93
CA PRO A 51 -8.75 -20.17 5.68
C PRO A 51 -9.90 -20.40 4.69
N HIS A 52 -9.68 -20.03 3.43
CA HIS A 52 -10.67 -20.19 2.39
C HIS A 52 -11.08 -21.65 2.23
N SER A 53 -10.21 -22.62 2.53
CA SER A 53 -10.48 -24.06 2.50
C SER A 53 -11.55 -24.51 3.50
N GLU A 54 -11.66 -23.85 4.65
CA GLU A 54 -12.68 -24.14 5.67
C GLU A 54 -14.03 -23.50 5.36
N GLN A 55 -14.11 -22.62 4.36
CA GLN A 55 -15.36 -22.00 3.93
C GLN A 55 -16.18 -22.98 3.07
N LEU A 56 -17.47 -23.11 3.36
CA LEU A 56 -18.43 -23.98 2.65
C LEU A 56 -18.41 -23.79 1.11
N HIS A 57 -17.99 -22.61 0.63
CA HIS A 57 -17.95 -22.23 -0.79
C HIS A 57 -16.53 -22.16 -1.39
N SER A 58 -15.49 -22.68 -0.71
CA SER A 58 -14.09 -22.56 -1.11
C SER A 58 -13.82 -22.87 -2.59
N ALA A 59 -14.32 -24.02 -3.04
CA ALA A 59 -14.08 -24.50 -4.40
C ALA A 59 -14.76 -23.65 -5.47
N GLN A 60 -15.94 -23.11 -5.17
CA GLN A 60 -16.67 -22.21 -6.07
C GLN A 60 -16.01 -20.83 -6.09
N TYR A 61 -15.61 -20.32 -4.92
CA TYR A 61 -14.90 -19.05 -4.77
C TYR A 61 -13.60 -19.02 -5.58
N LYS A 62 -12.78 -20.09 -5.51
CA LYS A 62 -11.55 -20.21 -6.32
C LYS A 62 -11.84 -20.16 -7.83
N LYS A 63 -12.94 -20.76 -8.29
CA LYS A 63 -13.36 -20.69 -9.71
C LYS A 63 -13.74 -19.26 -10.12
N ILE A 64 -14.42 -18.53 -9.23
CA ILE A 64 -14.81 -17.13 -9.49
C ILE A 64 -13.55 -16.26 -9.56
N LEU A 65 -12.58 -16.43 -8.66
CA LEU A 65 -11.31 -15.69 -8.70
C LEU A 65 -10.55 -15.92 -10.01
N ALA A 66 -10.40 -17.18 -10.44
CA ALA A 66 -9.75 -17.50 -11.71
C ALA A 66 -10.50 -16.96 -12.94
N SER A 67 -11.80 -16.69 -12.82
CA SER A 67 -12.58 -16.07 -13.88
C SER A 67 -12.43 -14.54 -13.86
N ARG A 68 -12.28 -13.95 -12.67
CA ARG A 68 -12.09 -12.50 -12.48
C ARG A 68 -10.73 -12.01 -12.98
N GLU A 69 -9.71 -12.84 -12.86
CA GLU A 69 -8.35 -12.55 -13.37
C GLU A 69 -8.30 -12.42 -14.91
N LYS A 70 -9.33 -12.94 -15.61
CA LYS A 70 -9.44 -12.85 -17.07
C LYS A 70 -10.25 -11.64 -17.54
N LEU A 71 -10.77 -10.83 -16.61
CA LEU A 71 -11.54 -9.66 -16.97
C LEU A 71 -10.57 -8.55 -17.43
N PRO A 72 -10.89 -7.77 -18.47
CA PRO A 72 -10.03 -6.68 -18.93
C PRO A 72 -9.62 -5.72 -17.80
N VAL A 73 -10.52 -5.50 -16.84
CA VAL A 73 -10.32 -4.63 -15.68
C VAL A 73 -9.23 -5.11 -14.71
N SER A 74 -8.85 -6.40 -14.71
CA SER A 74 -7.78 -6.86 -13.83
C SER A 74 -6.39 -6.45 -14.32
N GLU A 75 -6.22 -6.18 -15.62
CA GLU A 75 -4.98 -5.65 -16.18
C GLU A 75 -4.85 -4.14 -15.92
N GLU A 76 -5.97 -3.41 -16.00
CA GLU A 76 -6.08 -1.96 -15.75
C GLU A 76 -6.20 -1.60 -14.25
N GLY A 77 -6.39 -2.59 -13.38
CA GLY A 77 -6.63 -2.38 -11.94
C GLY A 77 -5.50 -1.64 -11.22
N PHE A 78 -4.29 -1.66 -11.78
CA PHE A 78 -3.16 -0.85 -11.31
C PHE A 78 -3.38 0.65 -11.59
N GLU A 79 -3.95 1.00 -12.75
CA GLU A 79 -4.22 2.37 -13.16
C GLU A 79 -5.43 2.96 -12.41
N PHE A 80 -6.43 2.14 -12.10
CA PHE A 80 -7.62 2.58 -11.36
C PHE A 80 -7.36 2.89 -9.88
N CYS A 81 -6.34 2.28 -9.29
CA CYS A 81 -5.98 2.47 -7.87
C CYS A 81 -4.97 3.60 -7.64
N CYS A 82 -4.23 4.03 -8.68
CA CYS A 82 -3.24 5.09 -8.61
C CYS A 82 -3.71 6.32 -9.39
N PRO A 83 -4.37 7.30 -8.74
CA PRO A 83 -4.53 8.64 -9.29
C PRO A 83 -3.21 9.43 -9.29
#